data_AF-A0A956X6X8-F1
#
_entry.id   AF-A0A956X6X8-F1
#
_cell.length_a   1.000
_cell.length_b   1.000
_cell.length_c   1.000
_cell.angle_alpha   90.00
_cell.angle_beta   90.00
_cell.angle_gamma   90.00
#
_symmetry.space_group_name_H-M   'P 1'
#
loop_
_entity.id
_entity.type
_entity.pdbx_description
1 polymer ?
#
loop_
_entity_poly.entity_id
_entity_poly.type
_entity_poly.pdbx_seq_one_letter_code
_entity_poly.pdbx_strand_id
1 'polypeptide(L)'
;NLVIHNTMWIPGHFHLTVGSGVTLTFFGIAYWLVPSLSGKPLWNRKVALVQTWTWFFGMLLMGNGLHILGLNFGMPRRTMIGAASYAADAWTPMLIEAAIGGIILGISGLLFYSNMVGTVFSKKRLEAPIEMPVAEPYESEPAPAWLDNWKPWLAVTVVLILVAYGPILVDMIANANMTSPGFKVW
;
A
#
# COMPACT_ATOMS: atom_id res chain seq x y z
N ASN A 1 -15.92 -0.88 13.77
CA ASN A 1 -14.60 -0.65 14.40
C ASN A 1 -14.38 -1.64 15.54
N LEU A 2 -15.28 -1.73 16.54
CA LEU A 2 -15.14 -2.60 17.72
C LEU A 2 -14.76 -4.06 17.43
N VAL A 3 -15.30 -4.67 16.38
CA VAL A 3 -15.02 -6.07 16.01
C VAL A 3 -13.59 -6.28 15.48
N ILE A 4 -13.02 -5.29 14.79
CA ILE A 4 -11.77 -5.44 14.02
C ILE A 4 -10.64 -4.54 14.54
N HIS A 5 -10.92 -3.66 15.49
CA HIS A 5 -9.95 -2.71 16.03
C HIS A 5 -8.75 -3.44 16.62
N ASN A 6 -7.54 -3.03 16.23
CA ASN A 6 -6.29 -3.67 16.66
C ASN A 6 -6.17 -5.17 16.39
N THR A 7 -6.98 -5.72 15.48
CA THR A 7 -6.82 -7.09 14.99
C THR A 7 -6.03 -7.12 13.67
N MET A 8 -5.67 -8.33 13.24
CA MET A 8 -4.98 -8.60 11.98
C MET A 8 -5.81 -8.30 10.73
N TRP A 9 -7.11 -8.04 10.89
CA TRP A 9 -7.97 -7.50 9.84
C TRP A 9 -7.40 -6.20 9.28
N ILE A 10 -6.92 -5.29 10.14
CA ILE A 10 -6.44 -3.98 9.69
C ILE A 10 -5.19 -4.14 8.80
N PRO A 11 -4.18 -4.96 9.16
CA PRO A 11 -3.16 -5.43 8.24
C PRO A 11 -3.68 -5.98 6.91
N GLY A 12 -4.63 -6.91 6.93
CA GLY A 12 -5.23 -7.41 5.69
C GLY A 12 -5.77 -6.28 4.80
N HIS A 13 -6.54 -5.36 5.38
CA HIS A 13 -7.15 -4.25 4.66
C HIS A 13 -6.12 -3.31 4.00
N PHE A 14 -5.10 -2.86 4.74
CA PHE A 14 -4.15 -1.89 4.17
C PHE A 14 -3.20 -2.52 3.14
N HIS A 15 -2.91 -3.82 3.25
CA HIS A 15 -2.11 -4.52 2.23
C HIS A 15 -2.88 -4.69 0.92
N LEU A 16 -4.21 -4.80 0.92
CA LEU A 16 -4.98 -4.83 -0.32
C LEU A 16 -5.11 -3.43 -0.97
N THR A 17 -5.07 -2.36 -0.18
CA THR A 17 -5.12 -0.99 -0.72
C THR A 17 -3.74 -0.49 -1.13
N VAL A 18 -2.84 -0.26 -0.15
CA VAL A 18 -1.50 0.29 -0.39
C VAL A 18 -0.54 -0.79 -0.88
N GLY A 19 -0.55 -1.96 -0.24
CA GLY A 19 0.33 -3.07 -0.59
C GLY A 19 0.04 -3.66 -1.98
N SER A 20 -1.19 -3.57 -2.47
CA SER A 20 -1.60 -4.11 -3.78
C SER A 20 -1.89 -2.99 -4.77
N GLY A 21 -3.02 -2.28 -4.64
CA GLY A 21 -3.44 -1.25 -5.61
C GLY A 21 -2.38 -0.18 -5.89
N VAL A 22 -1.85 0.45 -4.84
CA VAL A 22 -0.82 1.49 -4.98
C VAL A 22 0.51 0.89 -5.44
N THR A 23 0.98 -0.18 -4.81
CA THR A 23 2.29 -0.77 -5.11
C THR A 23 2.37 -1.34 -6.52
N LEU A 24 1.33 -2.06 -6.98
CA LEU A 24 1.26 -2.58 -8.36
C LEU A 24 1.25 -1.45 -9.39
N THR A 25 0.57 -0.34 -9.08
CA THR A 25 0.59 0.86 -9.94
C THR A 25 2.01 1.40 -10.06
N PHE A 26 2.75 1.52 -8.95
CA PHE A 26 4.15 1.96 -8.99
C PHE A 26 5.09 0.97 -9.68
N PHE A 27 4.87 -0.34 -9.57
CA PHE A 27 5.63 -1.32 -10.37
C PHE A 27 5.37 -1.14 -11.86
N GLY A 28 4.11 -1.00 -12.26
CA GLY A 28 3.74 -0.72 -13.66
C GLY A 28 4.39 0.56 -14.18
N ILE A 29 4.36 1.64 -13.38
CA ILE A 29 5.03 2.90 -13.70
C ILE A 29 6.54 2.70 -13.85
N ALA A 30 7.18 2.00 -12.90
CA ALA A 30 8.61 1.76 -12.93
C ALA A 30 9.06 1.03 -14.21
N TYR A 31 8.22 0.14 -14.77
CA TYR A 31 8.55 -0.61 -15.98
C TYR A 31 8.63 0.22 -17.26
N TRP A 32 8.11 1.45 -17.30
CA TRP A 32 8.34 2.38 -18.40
C TRP A 32 9.20 3.58 -17.98
N LEU A 33 9.05 4.05 -16.73
CA LEU A 33 9.75 5.22 -16.21
C LEU A 33 11.25 4.94 -16.03
N VAL A 34 11.64 3.79 -15.48
CA VAL A 34 13.07 3.46 -15.28
C VAL A 34 13.78 3.30 -16.63
N PRO A 35 13.22 2.58 -17.62
CA PRO A 35 13.77 2.60 -18.98
C PRO A 35 13.93 4.01 -19.56
N SER A 36 12.90 4.86 -19.44
CA SER A 36 12.92 6.24 -19.95
C SER A 36 14.04 7.07 -19.31
N LEU A 37 14.16 7.03 -17.98
CA LEU A 37 15.19 7.78 -17.24
C LEU A 37 16.61 7.25 -17.47
N SER A 38 16.79 5.93 -17.58
CA SER A 38 18.11 5.31 -17.75
C SER A 38 18.60 5.27 -19.20
N GLY A 39 17.71 5.50 -20.17
CA GLY A 39 18.01 5.36 -21.59
C GLY A 39 18.27 3.90 -22.01
N LYS A 40 17.71 2.93 -21.26
CA LYS A 40 17.96 1.49 -21.45
C LYS A 40 16.64 0.73 -21.58
N PRO A 41 16.53 -0.25 -22.49
CA PRO A 41 15.31 -1.04 -22.61
C PRO A 41 15.09 -1.88 -21.34
N LEU A 42 13.83 -2.10 -21.00
CA LEU A 42 13.44 -3.00 -19.92
C LEU A 42 14.10 -4.38 -20.13
N TRP A 43 14.73 -4.90 -19.09
CA TRP A 43 15.54 -6.12 -19.19
C TRP A 43 14.75 -7.34 -19.67
N ASN A 44 13.60 -7.62 -19.05
CA ASN A 44 12.76 -8.73 -19.47
C ASN A 44 11.27 -8.49 -19.15
N ARG A 45 10.45 -8.31 -20.19
CA ARG A 45 9.00 -8.12 -20.06
C ARG A 45 8.29 -9.34 -19.45
N LYS A 46 8.73 -10.57 -19.74
CA LYS A 46 8.09 -11.77 -19.16
C LYS A 46 8.31 -11.82 -17.65
N VAL A 47 9.49 -11.44 -17.18
CA VAL A 47 9.80 -11.35 -15.74
C VAL A 47 8.93 -10.28 -15.06
N ALA A 48 8.77 -9.10 -15.68
CA ALA A 48 7.83 -8.08 -15.19
C ALA A 48 6.40 -8.61 -15.01
N LEU A 49 5.88 -9.34 -16.01
CA LEU A 49 4.53 -9.90 -15.95
C LEU A 49 4.40 -10.97 -14.86
N VAL A 50 5.36 -11.90 -14.77
CA VAL A 50 5.37 -12.93 -13.71
C VAL A 50 5.44 -12.27 -12.34
N GLN A 51 6.29 -11.25 -12.17
CA GLN A 51 6.37 -10.46 -10.95
C GLN A 51 5.01 -9.85 -10.59
N THR A 52 4.35 -9.18 -11.53
CA THR A 52 3.07 -8.49 -11.30
C THR A 52 2.00 -9.48 -10.85
N TRP A 53 1.87 -10.63 -11.53
CA TRP A 53 0.89 -11.66 -11.18
C TRP A 53 1.18 -12.34 -9.85
N THR A 54 2.45 -12.69 -9.60
CA THR A 54 2.84 -13.30 -8.31
C THR A 54 2.62 -12.31 -7.16
N TRP A 55 2.86 -11.01 -7.36
CA TRP A 55 2.53 -10.00 -6.35
C TRP A 55 1.04 -9.96 -6.05
N PHE A 56 0.22 -9.90 -7.10
CA PHE A 56 -1.24 -9.86 -6.98
C PHE A 56 -1.78 -11.07 -6.21
N PHE A 57 -1.41 -12.30 -6.61
CA PHE A 57 -1.88 -13.50 -5.92
C PHE A 57 -1.27 -13.66 -4.52
N GLY A 58 -0.02 -13.26 -4.31
CA GLY A 58 0.59 -13.24 -2.98
C GLY A 58 -0.13 -12.30 -2.02
N MET A 59 -0.51 -11.10 -2.49
CA MET A 59 -1.32 -10.15 -1.71
C MET A 59 -2.72 -10.69 -1.43
N LEU A 60 -3.35 -11.39 -2.38
CA LEU A 60 -4.68 -11.98 -2.16
C LEU A 60 -4.66 -13.07 -1.08
N LEU A 61 -3.72 -14.02 -1.16
CA LEU A 61 -3.58 -15.08 -0.16
C LEU A 61 -3.24 -14.52 1.22
N MET A 62 -2.23 -13.64 1.29
CA MET A 62 -1.88 -12.99 2.55
C MET A 62 -3.06 -12.18 3.10
N GLY A 63 -3.68 -11.37 2.25
CA GLY A 63 -4.84 -10.56 2.61
C GLY A 63 -5.95 -11.43 3.19
N ASN A 64 -6.36 -12.49 2.51
CA ASN A 64 -7.42 -13.39 2.97
C ASN A 64 -7.14 -13.96 4.37
N GLY A 65 -5.98 -14.60 4.54
CA GLY A 65 -5.58 -15.17 5.83
C GLY A 65 -5.60 -14.14 6.96
N LEU A 66 -5.11 -12.92 6.71
CA LEU A 66 -5.12 -11.84 7.70
C LEU A 66 -6.53 -11.34 8.06
N HIS A 67 -7.44 -11.25 7.08
CA HIS A 67 -8.83 -10.87 7.34
C HIS A 67 -9.54 -11.94 8.18
N ILE A 68 -9.39 -13.23 7.85
CA ILE A 68 -10.01 -14.31 8.63
C ILE A 68 -9.45 -14.34 10.07
N LEU A 69 -8.13 -14.21 10.24
CA LEU A 69 -7.48 -14.11 11.55
C LEU A 69 -8.02 -12.94 12.38
N GLY A 70 -8.24 -11.79 11.75
CA GLY A 70 -8.77 -10.62 12.43
C GLY A 70 -10.26 -10.74 12.78
N LEU A 71 -11.09 -11.16 11.83
CA LEU A 71 -12.55 -11.16 11.97
C LEU A 71 -13.05 -12.31 12.84
N ASN A 72 -12.58 -13.52 12.56
CA ASN A 72 -13.13 -14.73 13.19
C ASN A 72 -12.44 -15.05 14.51
N PHE A 73 -11.18 -14.64 14.65
CA PHE A 73 -10.35 -15.02 15.79
C PHE A 73 -9.88 -13.84 16.65
N GLY A 74 -10.10 -12.60 16.20
CA GLY A 74 -9.65 -11.41 16.93
C GLY A 74 -8.13 -11.35 17.11
N MET A 75 -7.34 -12.04 16.27
CA MET A 75 -5.89 -12.13 16.45
C MET A 75 -5.27 -10.73 16.47
N PRO A 76 -4.48 -10.36 17.50
CA PRO A 76 -3.97 -9.00 17.63
C PRO A 76 -2.91 -8.70 16.57
N ARG A 77 -2.92 -7.48 16.04
CA ARG A 77 -1.83 -6.95 15.21
C ARG A 77 -0.69 -6.40 16.09
N ARG A 78 0.50 -6.25 15.49
CA ARG A 78 1.70 -5.68 16.16
C ARG A 78 2.19 -6.52 17.34
N THR A 79 2.06 -7.84 17.23
CA THR A 79 2.50 -8.81 18.23
C THR A 79 3.44 -9.82 17.58
N MET A 80 4.50 -10.19 18.27
CA MET A 80 5.35 -11.33 17.90
C MET A 80 4.63 -12.65 18.24
N ILE A 81 3.62 -13.00 17.43
CA ILE A 81 2.67 -14.06 17.77
C ILE A 81 3.32 -15.44 17.96
N GLY A 82 4.42 -15.72 17.26
CA GLY A 82 5.18 -16.97 17.40
C GLY A 82 5.89 -17.16 18.75
N ALA A 83 6.00 -16.10 19.56
CA ALA A 83 6.54 -16.15 20.92
C ALA A 83 5.47 -15.87 21.99
N ALA A 84 4.22 -15.65 21.58
CA ALA A 84 3.14 -15.32 22.50
C ALA A 84 2.60 -16.56 23.21
N SER A 85 2.48 -16.51 24.53
CA SER A 85 1.92 -17.61 25.34
C SER A 85 0.44 -17.89 25.08
N TYR A 86 -0.26 -16.96 24.44
CA TYR A 86 -1.69 -17.04 24.10
C TYR A 86 -1.94 -17.38 22.63
N ALA A 87 -0.91 -17.82 21.89
CA ALA A 87 -1.11 -18.31 20.53
C ALA A 87 -2.06 -19.52 20.53
N ALA A 88 -3.06 -19.52 19.64
CA ALA A 88 -4.05 -20.58 19.55
C ALA A 88 -3.86 -21.42 18.29
N ASP A 89 -3.97 -22.74 18.43
CA ASP A 89 -3.80 -23.68 17.30
C ASP A 89 -4.78 -23.43 16.15
N ALA A 90 -5.98 -22.93 16.46
CA ALA A 90 -7.00 -22.59 15.48
C ALA A 90 -6.55 -21.49 14.47
N TRP A 91 -5.52 -20.71 14.80
CA TRP A 91 -4.97 -19.68 13.91
C TRP A 91 -4.03 -20.26 12.85
N THR A 92 -3.46 -21.44 13.10
CA THR A 92 -2.41 -22.05 12.29
C THR A 92 -2.75 -22.16 10.80
N PRO A 93 -3.96 -22.60 10.37
CA PRO A 93 -4.26 -22.71 8.95
C PRO A 93 -4.15 -21.38 8.20
N MET A 94 -4.68 -20.30 8.79
CA MET A 94 -4.65 -18.97 8.18
C MET A 94 -3.28 -18.30 8.31
N LEU A 95 -2.51 -18.62 9.36
CA LEU A 95 -1.11 -18.23 9.46
C LEU A 95 -0.27 -18.88 8.35
N ILE A 96 -0.53 -20.16 8.03
CA ILE A 96 0.12 -20.87 6.92
C ILE A 96 -0.26 -20.22 5.58
N GLU A 97 -1.54 -19.93 5.34
CA GLU A 97 -1.97 -19.23 4.13
C GLU A 97 -1.28 -17.87 3.98
N ALA A 98 -1.24 -17.08 5.07
CA ALA A 98 -0.55 -15.80 5.08
C ALA A 98 0.95 -15.93 4.83
N ALA A 99 1.59 -16.97 5.38
CA ALA A 99 3.00 -17.26 5.14
C ALA A 99 3.27 -17.65 3.69
N ILE A 100 2.41 -18.49 3.08
CA ILE A 100 2.51 -18.84 1.66
C ILE A 100 2.40 -17.57 0.79
N GLY A 101 1.42 -16.72 1.06
CA GLY A 101 1.29 -15.42 0.40
C GLY A 101 2.56 -14.57 0.56
N GLY A 102 3.10 -14.48 1.77
CA GLY A 102 4.34 -13.77 2.07
C GLY A 102 5.57 -14.30 1.33
N ILE A 103 5.71 -15.63 1.19
CA ILE A 103 6.81 -16.25 0.43
C ILE A 103 6.70 -15.88 -1.06
N ILE A 104 5.49 -15.98 -1.63
CA ILE A 104 5.23 -15.59 -3.03
C ILE A 104 5.57 -14.11 -3.23
N LEU A 105 5.20 -13.24 -2.28
CA LEU A 105 5.54 -11.82 -2.31
C LEU A 105 7.06 -11.58 -2.24
N GLY A 106 7.78 -12.34 -1.40
CA GLY A 106 9.24 -12.29 -1.35
C GLY A 106 9.89 -12.63 -2.69
N ILE A 107 9.43 -13.71 -3.33
CA ILE A 107 9.88 -14.10 -4.68
C ILE A 107 9.54 -12.99 -5.70
N SER A 108 8.33 -12.46 -5.66
CA SER A 108 7.91 -11.37 -6.54
C SER A 108 8.80 -10.12 -6.37
N GLY A 109 9.11 -9.73 -5.13
CA GLY A 109 10.04 -8.63 -4.86
C GLY A 109 11.42 -8.87 -5.49
N LEU A 110 11.96 -10.08 -5.38
CA LEU A 110 13.23 -10.44 -6.04
C LEU A 110 13.15 -10.34 -7.57
N LEU A 111 12.04 -10.75 -8.18
CA LEU A 111 11.82 -10.61 -9.62
C LEU A 111 11.76 -9.13 -10.04
N PHE A 112 11.10 -8.28 -9.24
CA PHE A 112 11.07 -6.84 -9.47
C PHE A 112 12.47 -6.24 -9.45
N TYR A 113 13.24 -6.48 -8.38
CA TYR A 113 14.59 -5.96 -8.25
C TYR A 113 15.52 -6.50 -9.34
N SER A 114 15.41 -7.78 -9.69
CA SER A 114 16.19 -8.36 -10.79
C SER A 114 15.91 -7.64 -12.11
N ASN A 115 14.66 -7.29 -12.38
CA ASN A 115 14.29 -6.56 -13.58
C ASN A 115 14.78 -5.10 -13.56
N MET A 116 14.75 -4.44 -12.40
CA MET A 116 15.27 -3.07 -12.24
C MET A 116 16.79 -3.03 -12.41
N VAL A 117 17.51 -3.89 -11.70
CA VAL A 117 18.98 -4.02 -11.78
C VAL A 117 19.38 -4.42 -13.21
N GLY A 118 18.74 -5.42 -13.80
CA GLY A 118 19.00 -5.84 -15.18
C GLY A 118 18.78 -4.71 -16.19
N THR A 119 17.80 -3.84 -15.95
CA THR A 119 17.52 -2.68 -16.83
C THR A 119 18.60 -1.63 -16.69
N VAL A 120 18.89 -1.20 -15.46
CA VAL A 120 19.87 -0.14 -15.18
C VAL A 120 21.29 -0.55 -15.57
N PHE A 121 21.66 -1.82 -15.45
CA PHE A 121 23.00 -2.32 -15.82
C PHE A 121 23.07 -2.89 -17.24
N SER A 122 21.98 -2.85 -18.01
CA SER A 122 21.99 -3.27 -19.41
C SER A 122 23.03 -2.47 -20.22
N LYS A 123 23.76 -3.16 -21.11
CA LYS A 123 24.64 -2.51 -22.09
C LYS A 123 23.87 -1.99 -23.32
N LYS A 124 22.61 -2.41 -23.48
CA LYS A 124 21.74 -1.97 -24.56
C LYS A 124 21.33 -0.51 -24.34
N ARG A 125 21.15 0.22 -25.42
CA ARG A 125 20.55 1.56 -25.43
C ARG A 125 19.17 1.48 -26.05
N LEU A 126 18.28 2.38 -25.64
CA LEU A 126 17.01 2.56 -26.30
C LEU A 126 17.23 3.02 -27.74
N GLU A 127 16.47 2.45 -28.67
CA GLU A 127 16.47 2.86 -30.08
C GLU A 127 15.67 4.15 -30.29
N ALA A 128 14.65 4.38 -29.47
CA ALA A 128 13.83 5.58 -29.46
C ALA A 128 13.50 6.00 -28.01
N PRO A 129 13.29 7.31 -27.76
CA PRO A 129 12.79 7.79 -26.47
C PRO A 129 11.46 7.14 -26.11
N ILE A 130 11.25 6.85 -24.82
CA ILE A 130 9.96 6.39 -24.31
C ILE A 130 9.16 7.60 -23.87
N GLU A 131 8.07 7.89 -24.58
CA GLU A 131 7.12 8.92 -24.20
C GLU A 131 6.24 8.46 -23.03
N MET A 132 5.88 9.39 -22.15
CA MET A 132 4.95 9.11 -21.06
C MET A 132 3.58 8.74 -21.68
N PRO A 133 2.97 7.61 -21.31
CA PRO A 133 1.70 7.18 -21.87
C PRO A 133 0.54 7.99 -21.26
N VAL A 134 0.41 9.25 -21.68
CA VAL A 134 -0.72 10.12 -21.31
C VAL A 134 -1.91 9.73 -22.19
N ALA A 135 -3.02 9.38 -21.54
CA ALA A 135 -4.26 9.09 -22.25
C ALA A 135 -4.92 10.39 -22.74
N GLU A 136 -5.50 10.36 -23.95
CA GLU A 136 -6.28 11.46 -24.47
C GLU A 136 -7.71 11.42 -23.91
N PRO A 137 -8.30 12.57 -23.55
CA PRO A 137 -9.68 12.62 -23.08
C PRO A 137 -10.64 12.32 -24.25
N TYR A 138 -11.74 11.64 -23.94
CA TYR A 138 -12.78 11.34 -24.95
C TYR A 138 -13.51 12.61 -25.42
N GLU A 139 -13.76 13.54 -24.50
CA GLU A 139 -14.34 14.84 -24.77
C GLU A 139 -13.30 15.94 -24.56
N SER A 140 -13.28 16.91 -25.47
CA SER A 140 -12.35 18.05 -25.42
C SER A 140 -12.93 19.26 -24.69
N GLU A 141 -14.17 19.17 -24.20
CA GLU A 141 -14.81 20.27 -23.48
C GLU A 141 -14.13 20.48 -22.12
N PRO A 142 -13.79 21.73 -21.77
CA PRO A 142 -13.18 22.02 -20.48
C PRO A 142 -14.18 21.74 -19.35
N ALA A 143 -13.67 21.29 -18.21
CA ALA A 143 -14.49 21.16 -17.01
C ALA A 143 -15.12 22.51 -16.63
N PRO A 144 -16.30 22.52 -15.98
CA PRO A 144 -16.89 23.75 -15.46
C PRO A 144 -15.88 24.58 -14.63
N ALA A 145 -15.83 25.89 -14.85
CA ALA A 145 -14.80 26.77 -14.27
C ALA A 145 -14.68 26.73 -12.74
N TRP A 146 -15.75 26.35 -12.02
CA TRP A 146 -15.72 26.21 -10.56
C TRP A 146 -15.03 24.92 -10.08
N LEU A 147 -14.93 23.89 -10.93
CA LEU A 147 -14.13 22.69 -10.68
C LEU A 147 -12.65 22.95 -10.95
N ASP A 148 -12.35 23.87 -11.87
CA ASP A 148 -10.97 24.25 -12.22
C ASP A 148 -10.37 25.29 -11.25
N ASN A 149 -11.23 25.99 -10.48
CA ASN A 149 -10.82 26.94 -9.45
C ASN A 149 -10.66 26.26 -8.08
N TRP A 150 -9.44 26.21 -7.54
CA TRP A 150 -9.17 25.53 -6.26
C TRP A 150 -9.69 26.31 -5.03
N LYS A 151 -9.91 27.63 -5.15
CA LYS A 151 -10.30 28.49 -4.01
C LYS A 151 -11.55 28.02 -3.26
N PRO A 152 -12.71 27.75 -3.91
CA PRO A 152 -13.90 27.27 -3.21
C PRO A 152 -13.64 25.95 -2.47
N TRP A 153 -12.89 25.02 -3.07
CA TRP A 153 -12.59 23.71 -2.48
C TRP A 153 -11.66 23.80 -1.27
N LEU A 154 -10.65 24.67 -1.34
CA LEU A 154 -9.79 24.96 -0.19
C LEU A 154 -10.59 25.58 0.95
N ALA A 155 -11.45 26.56 0.66
CA ALA A 155 -12.30 27.20 1.67
C ALA A 155 -13.21 26.17 2.35
N VAL A 156 -13.91 25.34 1.58
CA VAL A 156 -14.77 24.27 2.11
C VAL A 156 -13.97 23.27 2.94
N THR A 157 -12.78 22.86 2.48
CA THR A 157 -11.91 21.92 3.21
C THR A 157 -11.52 22.49 4.57
N VAL A 158 -11.09 23.76 4.63
CA VAL A 158 -10.73 24.41 5.90
C VAL A 158 -11.92 24.47 6.83
N VAL A 159 -13.10 24.87 6.33
CA VAL A 159 -14.33 24.93 7.14
C VAL A 159 -14.69 23.55 7.69
N LEU A 160 -14.64 22.51 6.86
CA LEU A 160 -14.95 21.13 7.29
C LEU A 160 -13.97 20.63 8.35
N ILE A 161 -12.67 20.92 8.21
CA ILE A 161 -11.66 20.56 9.21
C ILE A 161 -11.95 21.27 10.54
N LEU A 162 -12.23 22.58 10.51
CA LEU A 162 -12.51 23.37 11.70
C LEU A 162 -13.79 22.90 12.41
N VAL A 163 -14.84 22.57 11.67
CA VAL A 163 -16.09 22.06 12.25
C VAL A 163 -15.90 20.66 12.83
N ALA A 164 -15.21 19.77 12.13
CA ALA A 164 -15.02 18.39 12.56
C ALA A 164 -14.07 18.24 13.76
N TYR A 165 -12.98 19.02 13.79
CA TYR A 165 -11.91 18.87 14.78
C TYR A 165 -11.84 20.02 15.79
N GLY A 166 -12.29 21.22 15.45
CA GLY A 166 -12.15 22.41 16.28
C GLY A 166 -12.70 22.23 17.70
N PRO A 167 -13.98 21.84 17.88
CA PRO A 167 -14.56 21.64 19.22
C PRO A 167 -13.80 20.59 20.05
N ILE A 168 -13.43 19.47 19.42
CA ILE A 168 -12.72 18.37 20.09
C ILE A 168 -11.32 18.81 20.52
N LEU A 169 -10.59 19.51 19.64
CA LEU A 169 -9.25 20.00 19.96
C LEU A 169 -9.27 21.06 21.06
N VAL A 170 -10.24 21.98 21.03
CA VAL A 170 -10.40 22.98 22.10
C VAL A 170 -10.64 22.30 23.44
N ASP A 171 -11.54 21.31 23.49
CA ASP A 171 -11.83 20.55 24.71
C ASP A 171 -10.59 19.78 25.21
N MET A 172 -9.89 19.07 24.31
CA MET A 172 -8.67 18.33 24.65
C MET A 172 -7.55 19.23 25.17
N ILE A 173 -7.39 20.45 24.63
CA ILE A 173 -6.38 21.42 25.07
C ILE A 173 -6.78 22.04 26.40
N ALA A 174 -8.04 22.46 26.54
CA ALA A 174 -8.54 23.09 27.76
C ALA A 174 -8.47 22.14 28.97
N ASN A 175 -8.66 20.84 28.74
CA ASN A 175 -8.66 19.80 29.77
C ASN A 175 -7.41 18.91 29.72
N ALA A 176 -6.31 19.38 29.12
CA ALA A 176 -5.10 18.58 28.97
C ALA A 176 -4.49 18.21 30.33
N ASN A 177 -4.27 16.91 30.56
CA ASN A 177 -3.61 16.40 31.76
C ASN A 177 -2.22 15.84 31.43
N MET A 178 -1.18 16.61 31.75
CA MET A 178 0.21 16.34 31.37
C MET A 178 0.97 15.51 32.43
N THR A 179 0.29 14.62 33.15
CA THR A 179 0.87 13.85 34.25
C THR A 179 1.53 12.53 33.85
N SER A 180 1.42 12.11 32.58
CA SER A 180 2.05 10.88 32.10
C SER A 180 3.46 11.15 31.57
N PRO A 181 4.53 10.68 32.24
CA PRO A 181 5.88 10.75 31.67
C PRO A 181 6.02 9.82 30.45
N GLY A 182 7.04 10.05 29.63
CA GLY A 182 7.39 9.13 28.55
C GLY A 182 7.97 7.82 29.07
N PHE A 183 7.74 6.71 28.34
CA PHE A 183 8.24 5.38 28.69
C PHE A 183 9.19 4.85 27.61
N LYS A 184 10.18 4.05 28.04
CA LYS A 184 11.02 3.24 27.15
C LYS A 184 10.81 1.77 27.50
N VAL A 185 10.26 1.01 26.54
CA VAL A 185 9.82 -0.38 26.75
C VAL A 185 10.53 -1.37 25.81
N TRP A 186 11.71 -0.98 25.32
CA TRP A 186 12.64 -1.79 24.53
C TRP A 186 14.08 -1.27 24.71
#